data_AF-A0A2V5RRK4-F1
#
_entry.id   AF-A0A2V5RRK4-F1
#
_cell.length_a   1.000
_cell.length_b   1.000
_cell.length_c   1.000
_cell.angle_alpha   90.00
_cell.angle_beta   90.00
_cell.angle_gamma   90.00
#
_symmetry.space_group_name_H-M   'P 1'
#
loop_
_entity.id
_entity.type
_entity.pdbx_description
1 polymer ?
#
loop_
_entity_poly.entity_id
_entity_poly.type
_entity_poly.pdbx_seq_one_letter_code
_entity_poly.pdbx_strand_id
1 'polypeptide(L)' 'PEAYIPRSDTYIEKDSSINEEIERLRLAATSALLSRRDTIVVASVSCIYGITSPEDYLQMLLTVKRGQHI' A
#
# COMPACT_ATOMS: atom_id res chain seq x y z
N PRO A 1 -14.98 -6.57 15.31
CA PRO A 1 -15.22 -5.18 15.74
C PRO A 1 -14.07 -4.23 15.42
N GLU A 2 -14.31 -3.30 14.49
CA GLU A 2 -13.43 -2.14 14.27
C GLU A 2 -13.39 -1.22 15.50
N ALA A 3 -14.50 -1.17 16.23
CA ALA A 3 -14.59 -0.51 17.52
C ALA A 3 -15.58 -1.21 18.45
N TYR A 4 -15.38 -1.01 19.75
CA TYR A 4 -16.34 -1.32 20.80
C TYR A 4 -16.65 -0.05 21.59
N ILE A 5 -17.93 0.21 21.83
CA ILE A 5 -18.40 1.37 22.60
C ILE A 5 -18.93 0.87 23.96
N PRO A 6 -18.16 0.99 25.05
CA PRO A 6 -18.54 0.44 26.36
C PRO A 6 -19.82 1.06 26.93
N ARG A 7 -20.06 2.34 26.66
CA ARG A 7 -21.22 3.07 27.22
C ARG A 7 -22.57 2.53 26.73
N SER A 8 -22.60 2.01 25.51
CA SER A 8 -23.82 1.47 24.88
C SER A 8 -23.73 -0.03 24.62
N ASP A 9 -22.69 -0.69 25.16
CA ASP A 9 -22.35 -2.09 24.92
C ASP A 9 -22.47 -2.50 23.44
N THR A 10 -21.99 -1.64 22.55
CA THR A 10 -22.17 -1.80 21.10
C THR A 10 -20.87 -2.18 20.43
N TYR A 11 -20.91 -3.26 19.66
CA TYR A 11 -19.82 -3.66 18.78
C TYR A 11 -20.08 -3.12 17.38
N ILE A 12 -19.11 -2.40 16.83
CA ILE A 12 -19.16 -1.88 15.47
C ILE A 12 -18.27 -2.78 14.62
N GLU A 13 -18.87 -3.47 13.65
CA GLU A 13 -18.13 -4.29 12.70
C GLU A 13 -17.34 -3.44 11.73
N LYS A 14 -16.26 -4.03 11.21
CA LYS A 14 -15.43 -3.38 10.20
C LYS A 14 -16.18 -3.41 8.87
N ASP A 15 -16.41 -2.24 8.30
CA ASP A 15 -16.88 -2.11 6.94
C ASP A 15 -15.92 -1.19 6.18
N SER A 16 -15.37 -1.68 5.07
CA SER A 16 -14.41 -0.92 4.27
C SER A 16 -14.54 -1.29 2.81
N SER A 17 -14.60 -0.28 1.95
CA SER A 17 -14.53 -0.42 0.50
C SER A 17 -13.20 0.13 -0.01
N ILE A 18 -12.54 -0.61 -0.89
CA ILE A 18 -11.27 -0.21 -1.50
C ILE A 18 -11.55 0.51 -2.81
N ASN A 19 -10.94 1.67 -3.00
CA ASN A 19 -10.92 2.33 -4.29
C ASN A 19 -9.72 1.83 -5.11
N GLU A 20 -10.00 1.15 -6.22
CA GLU A 20 -8.97 0.55 -7.08
C GLU A 20 -8.02 1.57 -7.72
N GLU A 21 -8.49 2.79 -7.99
CA GLU A 21 -7.66 3.84 -8.56
C GLU A 21 -6.66 4.38 -7.54
N ILE A 22 -7.08 4.60 -6.30
CA ILE A 22 -6.19 5.00 -5.22
C ILE A 22 -5.13 3.93 -4.98
N GLU A 23 -5.52 2.64 -4.99
CA GLU A 23 -4.56 1.55 -4.77
C GLU A 23 -3.53 1.46 -5.90
N ARG A 24 -3.96 1.64 -7.15
CA ARG A 24 -3.07 1.71 -8.31
C ARG A 24 -2.05 2.85 -8.18
N LEU A 25 -2.49 4.02 -7.71
CA LEU A 25 -1.59 5.17 -7.49
C LEU A 25 -0.59 4.91 -6.37
N ARG A 26 -0.99 4.22 -5.29
CA ARG A 26 -0.07 3.80 -4.22
C ARG A 26 1.01 2.85 -4.75
N LEU A 27 0.63 1.84 -5.53
CA LEU A 27 1.57 0.92 -6.17
C LEU A 27 2.54 1.65 -7.10
N ALA A 28 2.05 2.58 -7.92
CA ALA A 28 2.87 3.39 -8.80
C ALA A 28 3.88 4.25 -8.04
N ALA A 29 3.46 4.87 -6.93
CA ALA A 29 4.33 5.69 -6.09
C ALA A 29 5.46 4.86 -5.46
N THR A 30 5.16 3.69 -4.89
CA THR A 30 6.17 2.80 -4.31
C THR A 30 7.14 2.29 -5.37
N SER A 31 6.63 1.86 -6.53
CA SER A 31 7.47 1.41 -7.66
C SER A 31 8.39 2.51 -8.19
N ALA A 32 7.89 3.75 -8.30
CA ALA A 32 8.69 4.90 -8.70
C ALA A 32 9.77 5.26 -7.67
N LEU A 33 9.48 5.16 -6.37
CA LEU A 33 10.49 5.41 -5.32
C LEU A 33 11.62 4.38 -5.34
N LEU A 34 11.33 3.12 -5.69
CA LEU A 34 12.33 2.05 -5.73
C LEU A 34 13.13 2.01 -7.02
N SER A 35 12.55 2.46 -8.14
CA SER A 35 13.18 2.41 -9.45
C SER A 35 13.98 3.66 -9.82
N ARG A 36 13.67 4.82 -9.23
CA ARG A 36 14.24 6.12 -9.62
C ARG A 36 14.47 7.03 -8.42
N ARG A 37 15.49 7.89 -8.52
CA ARG A 37 15.77 8.94 -7.51
C ARG A 37 15.05 10.26 -7.78
N ASP A 38 14.55 10.47 -9.00
CA ASP A 38 13.83 11.65 -9.47
C ASP A 38 12.31 11.52 -9.26
N THR A 39 11.89 11.17 -8.05
CA THR A 39 10.48 10.91 -7.72
C THR A 39 10.00 11.83 -6.59
N ILE A 40 8.89 12.53 -6.80
CA ILE A 40 8.19 13.31 -5.78
C ILE A 40 6.82 12.68 -5.54
N VAL A 41 6.49 12.39 -4.28
CA VAL A 41 5.19 11.83 -3.88
C VAL A 41 4.47 12.83 -2.97
N VAL A 42 3.25 13.20 -3.34
CA VAL A 42 2.34 13.96 -2.46
C VAL A 42 1.45 12.96 -1.76
N ALA A 43 1.59 12.84 -0.44
CA ALA A 43 0.89 11.84 0.36
C ALA A 43 0.10 12.48 1.52
N SER A 44 -0.98 11.80 1.92
CA SER A 44 -1.65 12.06 3.19
C SER A 44 -0.89 11.40 4.36
N VAL A 45 -1.44 11.52 5.58
CA VAL A 45 -0.94 10.78 6.76
C VAL A 45 -0.88 9.27 6.56
N SER A 46 -1.47 8.70 5.50
CA SER A 46 -1.31 7.29 5.15
C SER A 46 0.15 6.85 4.96
N CYS A 47 1.10 7.76 4.72
CA CYS A 47 2.52 7.43 4.54
C CYS A 47 3.22 6.91 5.80
N ILE A 48 2.63 7.12 6.98
CA ILE A 48 3.14 6.59 8.25
C ILE A 48 2.44 5.29 8.68
N TYR A 49 1.46 4.81 7.89
CA TYR A 49 0.71 3.58 8.14
C TYR A 49 1.09 2.50 7.14
N GLY A 50 1.14 1.24 7.60
CA GLY A 50 1.32 0.08 6.72
C GLY A 50 2.70 0.01 6.08
N ILE A 51 3.75 0.15 6.89
CA ILE A 51 5.13 0.07 6.44
C ILE A 51 5.47 -1.40 6.15
N THR A 52 5.38 -1.79 4.88
CA THR A 52 6.13 -2.95 4.36
C THR A 52 7.58 -2.51 4.16
N SER A 53 8.55 -3.34 4.54
CA SER A 53 9.95 -3.00 4.32
C SER A 53 10.22 -2.87 2.81
N PRO A 54 11.07 -1.93 2.37
CA PRO A 54 11.49 -1.82 0.97
C PRO A 54 12.04 -3.15 0.43
N GLU A 55 12.74 -3.90 1.27
CA GLU A 55 13.32 -5.21 0.95
C GLU A 55 12.26 -6.26 0.61
N ASP A 56 11.21 -6.37 1.43
CA ASP A 56 10.11 -7.32 1.20
C ASP A 56 9.37 -6.99 -0.11
N TYR A 57 9.15 -5.70 -0.38
CA TYR A 57 8.49 -5.27 -1.62
C TYR A 57 9.31 -5.66 -2.85
N LEU A 58 10.64 -5.50 -2.79
CA LEU A 58 11.54 -5.90 -3.88
C LEU A 58 11.52 -7.41 -4.12
N GLN A 59 11.37 -8.23 -3.07
CA GLN A 59 11.26 -9.69 -3.20
C GLN A 59 9.95 -10.13 -3.85
N MET A 60 8.88 -9.34 -3.72
CA MET A 60 7.59 -9.61 -4.37
C MET A 60 7.56 -9.22 -5.86
N LEU A 61 8.52 -8.43 -6.34
CA LEU A 61 8.55 -7.96 -7.72
C LEU A 61 9.18 -8.99 -8.66
N LEU A 62 8.42 -9.45 -9.65
CA LEU A 62 8.95 -10.19 -10.78
C LEU A 62 9.45 -9.20 -11.86
N THR A 63 10.76 -9.01 -11.93
CA THR A 63 11.36 -8.23 -13.02
C THR A 63 11.57 -9.12 -14.24
N VAL A 64 10.95 -8.76 -15.36
CA VAL A 64 11.12 -9.46 -16.64
C VAL A 64 11.91 -8.58 -17.61
N LYS A 65 12.91 -9.17 -18.28
CA LYS A 65 13.70 -8.53 -19.34
C LYS A 65 13.47 -9.22 -20.67
N ARG A 66 13.55 -8.46 -21.76
CA ARG A 66 13.42 -9.02 -23.12
C ARG A 66 14.49 -10.09 -23.35
N GLY A 67 14.07 -11.29 -23.74
CA GLY A 67 14.96 -12.45 -23.94
C GLY A 67 15.22 -13.27 -22.68
N GLN A 68 14.60 -12.95 -21.55
CA GLN A 68 14.64 -13.78 -20.36
C GLN A 68 13.81 -15.04 -20.59
N HIS A 69 14.45 -16.19 -20.41
CA HIS A 69 13.75 -17.47 -20.30
C HIS A 69 13.39 -17.66 -18.83
N ILE A 70 12.09 -17.80 -18.56
CA ILE A 70 11.49 -17.96 -17.23
C ILE A 70 11.01 -19.40 -17.09
#